data_AF-A0A1G1GF59-F1
#
_entry.id   AF-A0A1G1GF59-F1
#
_cell.length_a   1.000
_cell.length_b   1.000
_cell.length_c   1.000
_cell.angle_alpha   90.00
_cell.angle_beta   90.00
_cell.angle_gamma   90.00
#
_symmetry.space_group_name_H-M   'P 1'
#
loop_
_entity.id
_entity.type
_entity.pdbx_description
1 polymer ?
#
loop_
_entity_poly.entity_id
_entity_poly.type
_entity_poly.pdbx_seq_one_letter_code
_entity_poly.pdbx_strand_id
1 'polypeptide(L)'
;MKRIILFDTLIEKMNRDEVLSVIAHEAGHWKRRHILKQLFLMEVIALVVMYIAFRILQGDHLLNLFAIKSGTFFAKIVLLSFIGSIVSFPGSPLLLYLSRRYEKEADRFSCELTRRSDGMIRALVKLSKDNLSNLHPHPLYVVFHYSHPPVLERIRIIAGLLQGK
;
A
#
# COMPACT_ATOMS: atom_id res chain seq x y z
N MET A 1 25.11 0.27 -5.28
CA MET A 1 24.31 -0.58 -6.19
C MET A 1 22.97 -0.89 -5.52
N LYS A 2 21.84 -0.70 -6.19
CA LYS A 2 20.56 -1.27 -5.72
C LYS A 2 20.46 -2.70 -6.24
N ARG A 3 20.12 -3.64 -5.37
CA ARG A 3 19.90 -5.05 -5.70
C ARG A 3 18.40 -5.27 -5.84
N ILE A 4 17.97 -5.86 -6.96
CA ILE A 4 16.61 -6.37 -7.11
C ILE A 4 16.68 -7.84 -6.71
N ILE A 5 15.90 -8.22 -5.71
CA ILE A 5 15.82 -9.60 -5.22
C ILE A 5 14.58 -10.21 -5.86
N LEU A 6 14.76 -11.33 -6.55
CA LEU A 6 13.69 -12.10 -7.17
C LEU A 6 13.54 -13.40 -6.41
N PHE A 7 12.29 -13.83 -6.18
CA PHE A 7 12.01 -15.14 -5.64
C PHE A 7 12.32 -16.21 -6.70
N ASP A 8 12.93 -17.31 -6.27
CA ASP A 8 13.18 -18.52 -7.05
C ASP A 8 11.89 -19.04 -7.71
N THR A 9 10.81 -19.15 -6.94
CA THR A 9 9.49 -19.55 -7.39
C THR A 9 8.91 -18.66 -8.49
N LEU A 10 9.28 -17.37 -8.51
CA LEU A 10 8.87 -16.45 -9.57
C LEU A 10 9.62 -16.75 -10.87
N ILE A 11 10.93 -16.98 -10.78
CA ILE A 11 11.78 -17.30 -11.95
C ILE A 11 11.38 -18.65 -12.56
N GLU A 12 11.07 -19.66 -11.75
CA GLU A 12 10.70 -20.98 -12.23
C GLU A 12 9.36 -21.00 -12.98
N LYS A 13 8.41 -20.14 -12.60
CA LYS A 13 7.04 -20.15 -13.12
C LYS A 13 6.77 -19.13 -14.22
N MET A 14 7.62 -18.12 -14.35
CA MET A 14 7.45 -17.03 -15.30
C MET A 14 8.42 -17.15 -16.49
N ASN A 15 7.94 -16.77 -17.67
CA ASN A 15 8.83 -16.60 -18.81
C ASN A 15 9.61 -15.28 -18.73
N ARG A 16 10.61 -15.13 -19.59
CA ARG A 16 11.49 -13.95 -19.60
C ARG A 16 10.73 -12.62 -19.71
N ASP A 17 9.67 -12.57 -20.52
CA ASP A 17 8.90 -11.34 -20.74
C ASP A 17 8.04 -10.97 -19.51
N GLU A 18 7.48 -11.97 -18.82
CA GLU A 18 6.76 -11.80 -17.56
C GLU A 18 7.70 -11.31 -16.45
N VAL A 19 8.87 -11.95 -16.30
CA VAL A 19 9.90 -11.52 -15.33
C VAL A 19 10.36 -10.09 -15.63
N LEU A 20 10.63 -9.77 -16.89
CA LEU A 20 11.04 -8.43 -17.29
C LEU A 20 9.96 -7.39 -16.99
N SER A 21 8.68 -7.74 -17.14
CA SER A 21 7.55 -6.86 -16.82
C SER A 21 7.43 -6.59 -15.32
N VAL A 22 7.66 -7.61 -14.47
CA VAL A 22 7.69 -7.45 -13.01
C VAL A 22 8.89 -6.57 -12.60
N ILE A 23 10.08 -6.82 -13.14
CA ILE A 23 11.26 -5.98 -12.87
C ILE A 23 11.03 -4.54 -13.33
N ALA A 24 10.40 -4.34 -14.48
CA ALA A 24 10.08 -3.01 -14.99
C ALA A 24 9.06 -2.30 -14.09
N HIS A 25 8.10 -3.02 -13.51
CA HIS A 25 7.17 -2.49 -12.51
C HIS A 25 7.92 -2.03 -11.24
N GLU A 26 8.80 -2.86 -10.69
CA GLU A 26 9.65 -2.49 -9.55
C GLU A 26 10.56 -1.27 -9.85
N ALA A 27 11.12 -1.21 -11.06
CA ALA A 27 11.88 -0.06 -11.53
C ALA A 27 10.99 1.20 -11.63
N GLY A 28 9.70 1.04 -11.91
CA GLY A 28 8.69 2.11 -11.89
C GLY A 28 8.53 2.73 -10.51
N HIS A 29 8.41 1.91 -9.46
CA HIS A 29 8.36 2.40 -8.08
C HIS A 29 9.60 3.22 -7.72
N TRP A 30 10.76 2.77 -8.19
CA TRP A 30 12.00 3.50 -7.99
C TRP A 30 12.04 4.81 -8.76
N LYS A 31 11.74 4.78 -10.07
CA LYS A 31 11.80 5.95 -10.95
C LYS A 31 10.87 7.06 -10.47
N ARG A 32 9.67 6.72 -10.00
CA ARG A 32 8.66 7.65 -9.48
C ARG A 32 8.84 8.02 -8.00
N ARG A 33 9.87 7.46 -7.34
CA ARG A 33 10.22 7.69 -5.94
C ARG A 33 9.07 7.37 -4.97
N HIS A 34 8.28 6.33 -5.24
CA HIS A 34 7.10 5.97 -4.43
C HIS A 34 7.47 5.75 -2.95
N ILE A 35 8.55 5.01 -2.68
CA ILE A 35 9.02 4.74 -1.32
C ILE A 35 9.42 6.04 -0.60
N LEU A 36 10.12 6.96 -1.27
CA LEU A 36 10.51 8.24 -0.64
C LEU A 36 9.30 9.13 -0.34
N LYS A 37 8.31 9.17 -1.25
CA LYS A 37 7.05 9.89 -1.02
C LYS A 37 6.28 9.30 0.15
N GLN A 38 6.19 7.97 0.22
CA GLN A 38 5.54 7.26 1.31
C GLN A 38 6.27 7.50 2.63
N LEU A 39 7.59 7.40 2.66
CA LEU A 39 8.41 7.69 3.84
C LEU A 39 8.16 9.11 4.33
N PHE A 40 8.28 10.11 3.46
CA PHE A 40 8.05 11.51 3.83
C PHE A 40 6.64 11.72 4.40
N LEU A 41 5.61 11.14 3.76
CA LEU A 41 4.23 11.22 4.25
C LEU A 41 4.09 10.57 5.64
N MET A 42 4.68 9.39 5.85
CA MET A 42 4.63 8.70 7.15
C MET A 42 5.33 9.49 8.25
N GLU A 43 6.49 10.10 7.96
CA GLU A 43 7.21 10.95 8.92
C GLU A 43 6.39 12.19 9.31
N VAL A 44 5.75 12.86 8.33
CA VAL A 44 4.87 14.00 8.61
C VAL A 44 3.69 13.58 9.47
N ILE A 45 3.03 12.45 9.15
CA ILE A 45 1.92 11.93 9.94
C ILE A 45 2.39 11.56 11.36
N ALA A 46 3.53 10.88 11.49
CA ALA A 46 4.10 10.49 12.77
C ALA A 46 4.40 11.70 13.64
N LEU A 47 4.98 12.76 13.08
CA LEU A 47 5.24 14.00 13.80
C LEU A 47 3.94 14.66 14.30
N VAL A 48 2.92 14.74 13.44
CA VAL A 48 1.61 15.31 13.81
C VAL A 48 0.95 14.47 14.92
N VAL A 49 0.92 13.16 14.77
CA VAL A 49 0.35 12.24 15.77
C VAL A 49 1.11 12.33 17.08
N MET A 50 2.44 12.37 17.05
CA MET A 50 3.27 12.51 18.24
C MET A 50 3.05 13.85 18.94
N TYR A 51 2.89 14.95 18.19
CA TYR A 51 2.55 16.24 18.77
C TYR A 51 1.17 16.24 19.43
N ILE A 52 0.16 15.67 18.77
CA ILE A 52 -1.18 15.52 19.35
C ILE A 52 -1.13 14.64 20.61
N ALA A 53 -0.43 13.51 20.56
CA ALA A 53 -0.22 12.62 21.69
C ALA A 53 0.44 13.35 22.87
N PHE A 54 1.50 14.11 22.61
CA PHE A 54 2.18 14.94 23.61
C PHE A 54 1.20 15.90 24.30
N ARG A 55 0.38 16.62 23.52
CA ARG A 55 -0.62 17.55 24.06
C ARG A 55 -1.69 16.85 24.90
N ILE A 56 -2.15 15.68 24.49
CA ILE A 56 -3.17 14.92 25.22
C ILE A 56 -2.60 14.34 26.53
N LEU A 57 -1.37 13.81 26.49
CA LEU A 57 -0.73 13.17 27.65
C LEU A 57 -0.37 14.14 28.77
N GLN A 58 -0.23 15.45 28.47
CA GLN A 58 -0.03 16.49 29.48
C GLN A 58 -1.23 16.67 30.40
N GLY A 59 -2.45 16.39 29.93
CA GLY A 59 -3.68 16.51 30.72
C GLY A 59 -4.12 15.18 31.35
N ASP A 60 -5.12 15.26 32.22
CA ASP A 60 -5.82 14.09 32.78
C ASP A 60 -7.15 13.78 32.07
N HIS A 61 -7.43 14.46 30.95
CA HIS A 61 -8.66 14.29 30.19
C HIS A 61 -8.95 12.83 29.82
N LEU A 62 -7.92 12.08 29.39
CA LEU A 62 -8.04 10.65 29.11
C LEU A 62 -8.46 9.86 30.35
N LEU A 63 -7.85 10.12 31.51
CA LEU A 63 -8.18 9.39 32.73
C LEU A 63 -9.59 9.73 33.22
N ASN A 64 -9.96 11.01 33.14
CA ASN A 64 -11.28 11.51 33.52
C ASN A 64 -12.39 10.93 32.63
N LEU A 65 -12.15 10.82 31.31
CA LEU A 65 -13.09 10.22 30.36
C LEU A 65 -13.42 8.77 30.71
N PHE A 66 -12.45 8.03 31.26
CA PHE A 66 -12.61 6.64 31.69
C PHE A 66 -12.83 6.48 33.20
N ALA A 67 -13.07 7.59 33.92
CA ALA A 67 -13.28 7.61 35.37
C ALA A 67 -12.16 6.92 36.20
N ILE A 68 -10.91 6.99 35.74
CA ILE A 68 -9.74 6.42 36.43
C ILE A 68 -9.18 7.44 37.42
N LYS A 69 -9.34 7.17 38.72
CA LYS A 69 -8.94 8.09 39.81
C LYS A 69 -7.44 8.22 40.02
N SER A 70 -6.68 7.14 39.80
CA SER A 70 -5.22 7.09 40.01
C SER A 70 -4.54 6.46 38.80
N GLY A 71 -4.43 7.23 37.71
CA GLY A 71 -3.81 6.75 36.48
C GLY A 71 -2.29 6.99 36.44
N THR A 72 -1.55 5.99 35.97
CA THR A 72 -0.11 6.14 35.66
C THR A 72 0.07 6.67 34.24
N PHE A 73 1.29 7.13 33.90
CA PHE A 73 1.65 7.48 32.53
C PHE A 73 1.40 6.31 31.55
N PHE A 74 1.70 5.07 31.97
CA PHE A 74 1.42 3.88 31.17
C PHE A 74 -0.08 3.68 30.89
N ALA A 75 -0.95 3.93 31.87
CA ALA A 75 -2.39 3.87 31.66
C ALA A 75 -2.85 4.87 30.59
N LYS A 76 -2.30 6.09 30.61
CA LYS A 76 -2.59 7.11 29.59
C LYS A 76 -2.14 6.67 28.19
N ILE A 77 -0.96 6.04 28.05
CA ILE A 77 -0.48 5.52 26.75
C ILE A 77 -1.40 4.42 26.23
N VAL A 78 -1.83 3.48 27.08
CA VAL A 78 -2.72 2.39 26.68
C VAL A 78 -4.06 2.95 26.18
N LEU A 79 -4.66 3.87 26.93
CA LEU A 79 -5.91 4.52 26.54
C LEU A 79 -5.77 5.34 25.26
N LEU A 80 -4.67 6.08 25.12
CA LEU A 80 -4.37 6.84 23.91
C LEU A 80 -4.19 5.92 22.70
N SER A 81 -3.51 4.78 22.86
CA SER A 81 -3.32 3.79 21.79
C SER A 81 -4.64 3.15 21.38
N PHE A 82 -5.52 2.86 22.35
CA PHE A 82 -6.85 2.35 22.10
C PHE A 82 -7.72 3.34 21.33
N ILE A 83 -7.80 4.60 21.77
CA ILE A 83 -8.54 5.64 21.02
C ILE A 83 -7.90 5.88 19.65
N GLY A 84 -6.57 5.89 19.59
CA GLY A 84 -5.82 6.05 18.35
C GLY A 84 -6.14 4.97 17.33
N SER A 85 -6.35 3.71 17.74
CA SER A 85 -6.72 2.64 16.81
C SER A 85 -8.10 2.87 16.18
N ILE A 86 -9.07 3.33 16.98
CA ILE A 86 -10.42 3.67 16.52
C ILE A 86 -10.38 4.86 15.55
N VAL A 87 -9.63 5.92 15.90
CA VAL A 87 -9.52 7.14 15.09
C VAL A 87 -8.71 6.94 13.82
N SER A 88 -7.72 6.05 13.83
CA SER A 88 -6.88 5.79 12.65
C SER A 88 -7.59 5.00 11.55
N PHE A 89 -8.55 4.13 11.91
CA PHE A 89 -9.31 3.33 10.95
C PHE A 89 -9.96 4.15 9.81
N PRO A 90 -10.75 5.21 10.07
CA PRO A 90 -11.33 6.03 9.01
C PRO A 90 -10.30 6.82 8.20
N GLY A 91 -9.06 6.99 8.70
CA GLY A 91 -7.96 7.61 7.95
C GLY A 91 -7.26 6.64 6.99
N SER A 92 -7.37 5.33 7.20
CA SER A 92 -6.72 4.30 6.38
C SER A 92 -7.04 4.36 4.87
N PRO A 93 -8.27 4.70 4.42
CA PRO A 93 -8.60 4.77 2.99
C PRO A 93 -7.72 5.73 2.19
N LEU A 94 -7.29 6.83 2.80
CA LEU A 94 -6.45 7.84 2.13
C LEU A 94 -5.08 7.27 1.77
N LEU A 95 -4.44 6.60 2.73
CA LEU A 95 -3.13 6.00 2.55
C LEU A 95 -3.18 4.84 1.56
N LEU A 96 -4.21 4.00 1.66
CA LEU A 96 -4.41 2.89 0.74
C LEU A 96 -4.75 3.37 -0.68
N TYR A 97 -5.48 4.48 -0.83
CA TYR A 97 -5.71 5.10 -2.13
C TYR A 97 -4.40 5.53 -2.80
N LEU A 98 -3.49 6.18 -2.05
CA LEU A 98 -2.18 6.57 -2.58
C LEU A 98 -1.34 5.34 -2.98
N SER A 99 -1.36 4.29 -2.15
CA SER A 99 -0.72 3.00 -2.49
C SER A 99 -1.25 2.44 -3.81
N ARG A 100 -2.58 2.36 -3.97
CA ARG A 100 -3.22 1.89 -5.20
C ARG A 100 -2.91 2.76 -6.42
N ARG A 101 -2.70 4.07 -6.22
CA ARG A 101 -2.28 4.98 -7.28
C ARG A 101 -0.84 4.69 -7.71
N TYR A 102 0.06 4.43 -6.77
CA TYR A 102 1.46 4.06 -7.08
C TYR A 102 1.55 2.77 -7.90
N GLU A 103 0.72 1.78 -7.60
CA GLU A 103 0.60 0.56 -8.42
C GLU A 103 0.22 0.86 -9.87
N LYS A 104 -0.79 1.73 -10.08
CA LYS A 104 -1.21 2.13 -11.44
C LYS A 104 -0.12 2.87 -12.19
N GLU A 105 0.65 3.73 -11.51
CA GLU A 105 1.79 4.44 -12.09
C GLU A 105 2.93 3.47 -12.46
N ALA A 106 3.19 2.47 -11.64
CA ALA A 106 4.20 1.44 -11.88
C ALA A 106 3.81 0.46 -12.99
N ASP A 107 2.54 0.03 -13.05
CA ASP A 107 2.00 -0.80 -14.13
C ASP A 107 2.12 -0.11 -15.49
N ARG A 108 1.74 1.18 -15.55
CA ARG A 108 1.89 1.99 -16.75
C ARG A 108 3.37 2.10 -17.15
N PHE A 109 4.24 2.42 -16.20
CA PHE A 109 5.68 2.52 -16.47
C PHE A 109 6.27 1.20 -17.00
N SER A 110 5.86 0.06 -16.43
CA SER A 110 6.27 -1.26 -16.90
C SER A 110 5.92 -1.46 -18.38
N CYS A 111 4.66 -1.22 -18.74
CA CYS A 111 4.17 -1.38 -20.12
C CYS A 111 4.84 -0.40 -21.10
N GLU A 112 5.11 0.84 -20.67
CA GLU A 112 5.82 1.84 -21.47
C GLU A 112 7.28 1.44 -21.72
N LEU A 113 7.95 0.89 -20.70
CA LEU A 113 9.36 0.51 -20.76
C LEU A 113 9.57 -0.77 -21.59
N THR A 114 8.73 -1.79 -21.39
CA THR A 114 8.81 -3.06 -22.14
C THR A 114 8.19 -2.97 -23.52
N ARG A 115 7.41 -1.90 -23.79
CA ARG A 115 6.58 -1.73 -24.99
C ARG A 115 5.60 -2.90 -25.22
N ARG A 116 5.23 -3.58 -24.15
CA ARG A 116 4.42 -4.81 -24.15
C ARG A 116 3.56 -4.84 -22.89
N SER A 117 2.26 -5.11 -23.06
CA SER A 117 1.32 -5.24 -21.92
C SER A 117 1.03 -6.70 -21.57
N ASP A 118 1.23 -7.61 -22.52
CA ASP A 118 0.91 -9.03 -22.42
C ASP A 118 1.77 -9.74 -21.36
N GLY A 119 3.05 -9.39 -21.27
CA GLY A 119 3.94 -9.88 -20.21
C GLY A 119 3.44 -9.55 -18.81
N MET A 120 3.02 -8.30 -18.58
CA MET A 120 2.49 -7.87 -17.29
C MET A 120 1.15 -8.52 -16.95
N ILE A 121 0.24 -8.61 -17.93
CA ILE A 121 -1.06 -9.28 -17.74
C ILE A 121 -0.87 -10.74 -17.35
N ARG A 122 -0.03 -11.49 -18.09
CA ARG A 122 0.24 -12.90 -17.79
C ARG A 122 0.91 -13.07 -16.42
N ALA A 123 1.85 -12.19 -16.07
CA ALA A 123 2.47 -12.20 -14.75
C ALA A 123 1.44 -12.01 -13.63
N LEU A 124 0.53 -11.03 -13.76
CA LEU A 124 -0.53 -10.77 -12.79
C LEU A 124 -1.50 -11.96 -12.65
N VAL A 125 -1.86 -12.61 -13.75
CA VAL A 125 -2.72 -13.80 -13.74
C VAL A 125 -2.03 -14.96 -12.99
N LYS A 126 -0.76 -15.23 -13.29
CA LYS A 126 0.02 -16.28 -12.63
C LYS A 126 0.17 -16.01 -11.13
N LEU A 127 0.56 -14.80 -10.75
CA LEU A 127 0.67 -14.41 -9.34
C LEU A 127 -0.65 -14.53 -8.59
N SER A 128 -1.76 -14.15 -9.22
CA SER A 128 -3.08 -14.25 -8.60
C SER A 128 -3.53 -15.69 -8.42
N LYS A 129 -3.24 -16.55 -9.41
CA LYS A 129 -3.50 -17.99 -9.33
C LYS A 129 -2.70 -18.63 -8.20
N ASP A 130 -1.41 -18.34 -8.13
CA ASP A 130 -0.48 -18.93 -7.17
C ASP A 130 -0.78 -18.49 -5.73
N ASN A 131 -1.15 -17.22 -5.55
CA ASN A 131 -1.49 -16.67 -4.24
C ASN A 131 -2.96 -16.85 -3.85
N LEU A 132 -3.76 -17.58 -4.66
CA LEU A 132 -5.21 -17.78 -4.44
C LEU A 132 -5.95 -16.46 -4.17
N SER A 133 -5.62 -15.44 -4.95
CA SER A 133 -6.12 -14.08 -4.74
C SER A 133 -7.63 -13.97 -5.01
N ASN A 134 -8.34 -13.21 -4.18
CA ASN A 134 -9.75 -12.91 -4.41
C ASN A 134 -9.90 -12.01 -5.66
N LEU A 135 -10.58 -12.51 -6.69
CA LEU A 135 -10.79 -11.80 -7.95
C LEU A 135 -11.96 -10.80 -7.90
N HIS A 136 -12.90 -10.99 -6.98
CA HIS A 136 -14.11 -10.16 -6.84
C HIS A 136 -14.29 -9.68 -5.38
N PRO A 137 -13.31 -8.95 -4.81
CA PRO A 137 -13.47 -8.38 -3.48
C PRO A 137 -14.54 -7.28 -3.49
N HIS A 138 -15.28 -7.17 -2.39
CA HIS A 138 -16.28 -6.12 -2.23
C HIS A 138 -15.62 -4.72 -2.27
N PRO A 139 -16.17 -3.72 -2.98
CA PRO A 139 -15.51 -2.41 -3.14
C PRO A 139 -15.17 -1.71 -1.82
N LEU A 140 -16.05 -1.78 -0.81
CA LEU A 140 -15.76 -1.21 0.51
C LEU A 140 -14.57 -1.93 1.18
N TYR A 141 -14.47 -3.25 1.02
CA TYR A 141 -13.35 -3.99 1.58
C TYR A 141 -12.03 -3.58 0.92
N VAL A 142 -12.05 -3.36 -0.40
CA VAL A 142 -10.89 -2.85 -1.15
C VAL A 142 -10.45 -1.48 -0.61
N VAL A 143 -11.39 -0.57 -0.36
CA VAL A 143 -11.10 0.78 0.11
C VAL A 143 -10.33 0.77 1.43
N PHE A 144 -10.75 -0.05 2.39
CA PHE A 144 -10.20 -0.09 3.76
C PHE A 144 -9.05 -1.08 3.99
N HIS A 145 -8.86 -2.08 3.11
CA HIS A 145 -7.89 -3.15 3.36
C HIS A 145 -6.87 -3.37 2.24
N TYR A 146 -7.15 -2.98 1.00
CA TYR A 146 -6.29 -3.32 -0.13
C TYR A 146 -5.27 -2.21 -0.42
N SER A 147 -3.99 -2.52 -0.26
CA SER A 147 -2.87 -1.67 -0.70
C SER A 147 -2.68 -1.68 -2.21
N HIS A 148 -3.15 -2.74 -2.88
CA HIS A 148 -3.08 -2.91 -4.33
C HIS A 148 -4.48 -2.92 -4.95
N PRO A 149 -4.69 -2.36 -6.15
CA PRO A 149 -5.97 -2.52 -6.83
C PRO A 149 -6.25 -4.01 -7.10
N PRO A 150 -7.52 -4.45 -7.10
CA PRO A 150 -7.88 -5.81 -7.51
C PRO A 150 -7.27 -6.17 -8.86
N VAL A 151 -6.83 -7.42 -9.01
CA VAL A 151 -6.09 -7.84 -10.22
C VAL A 151 -6.88 -7.58 -11.51
N LEU A 152 -8.20 -7.79 -11.50
CA LEU A 152 -9.06 -7.53 -12.66
C LEU A 152 -9.08 -6.05 -13.05
N GLU A 153 -9.01 -5.14 -12.07
CA GLU A 153 -8.89 -3.71 -12.32
C GLU A 153 -7.55 -3.38 -13.00
N ARG A 154 -6.44 -3.94 -12.48
CA ARG A 154 -5.10 -3.76 -13.06
C ARG A 154 -5.04 -4.27 -14.50
N ILE A 155 -5.50 -5.49 -14.74
CA ILE A 155 -5.53 -6.09 -16.09
C ILE A 155 -6.34 -5.23 -17.05
N ARG A 156 -7.52 -4.74 -16.64
CA ARG A 156 -8.36 -3.87 -17.48
C ARG A 156 -7.64 -2.57 -17.83
N ILE A 157 -7.00 -1.92 -16.86
CA ILE A 157 -6.22 -0.70 -17.08
C ILE A 157 -5.08 -0.98 -18.07
N ILE A 158 -4.30 -2.05 -17.83
CA ILE A 158 -3.14 -2.42 -18.65
C ILE A 158 -3.57 -2.76 -20.09
N ALA A 159 -4.65 -3.51 -20.27
CA ALA A 159 -5.19 -3.84 -21.59
C ALA A 159 -5.62 -2.57 -22.36
N GLY A 160 -6.18 -1.58 -21.68
CA GLY A 160 -6.57 -0.31 -22.27
C GLY A 160 -5.40 0.59 -22.69
N LEU A 161 -4.21 0.44 -22.11
CA LEU A 161 -3.03 1.27 -22.45
C LEU A 161 -2.51 1.06 -23.87
N LEU A 162 -2.77 -0.09 -24.50
CA LEU A 162 -2.34 -0.39 -25.87
C LEU A 162 -3.38 -0.04 -26.93
N GLN A 163 -4.65 0.13 -26.58
CA GLN A 163 -5.71 0.50 -27.54
C GLN A 163 -5.71 2.01 -27.87
N GLY A 164 -4.94 2.81 -27.12
CA GLY A 164 -4.84 4.27 -27.29
C GLY A 164 -3.57 4.74 -28.00
N LYS A 165 -2.84 3.86 -28.68
CA LYS A 165 -1.72 4.18 -29.59
C LYS A 165 -2.02 3.64 -30.97
#